data_AF-A0A7X2MIF0-F1
#
_entry.id   AF-A0A7X2MIF0-F1
#
_cell.length_a   1.000
_cell.length_b   1.000
_cell.length_c   1.000
_cell.angle_alpha   90.00
_cell.angle_beta   90.00
_cell.angle_gamma   90.00
#
_symmetry.space_group_name_H-M   'P 1'
#
loop_
_entity.id
_entity.type
_entity.pdbx_description
1 polymer ?
#
loop_
_entity_poly.entity_id
_entity_poly.type
_entity_poly.pdbx_seq_one_letter_code
_entity_poly.pdbx_strand_id
1 'polypeptide(L)' 'MSKKVDVVKVKNGAGWTPGQHHAVEEEGTHKLLFECETQKEAIDWTVKCGFSINVHRERNRKPTDKHGQFRGN' A
#
# COMPACT_ATOMS: atom_id res chain seq x y z
N MET A 1 -9.74 3.29 -19.01
CA MET A 1 -8.63 2.37 -18.68
C MET A 1 -8.67 2.12 -17.19
N SER A 2 -8.72 0.86 -16.75
CA SER A 2 -8.63 0.55 -15.32
C SER A 2 -7.23 0.88 -14.82
N LYS A 3 -7.14 1.63 -13.71
CA LYS A 3 -5.87 1.93 -13.06
C LYS A 3 -5.29 0.61 -12.53
N LYS A 4 -3.97 0.42 -12.71
CA LYS A 4 -3.24 -0.72 -12.14
C LYS A 4 -2.68 -0.35 -10.78
N VAL A 5 -2.79 -1.25 -9.82
CA VAL A 5 -2.31 -1.03 -8.47
C VAL A 5 -1.61 -2.25 -7.91
N ASP A 6 -0.68 -2.00 -7.01
CA ASP A 6 0.13 -2.96 -6.31
C ASP A 6 -0.38 -3.09 -4.87
N VAL A 7 -0.75 -4.30 -4.48
CA VAL A 7 -1.02 -4.66 -3.07
C VAL A 7 0.30 -5.15 -2.47
N VAL A 8 0.83 -4.39 -1.52
CA VAL A 8 2.13 -4.68 -0.89
C VAL A 8 1.95 -4.91 0.61
N LYS A 9 2.65 -5.91 1.14
CA LYS A 9 2.85 -6.05 2.58
C LYS A 9 3.99 -5.14 3.02
N VAL A 10 3.72 -4.20 3.90
CA VAL A 10 4.68 -3.23 4.41
C VAL A 10 5.14 -3.64 5.81
N LYS A 11 6.44 -3.88 5.96
CA LYS A 11 7.07 -4.02 7.27
C LYS A 11 7.50 -2.66 7.78
N ASN A 12 6.94 -2.23 8.91
CA ASN A 12 7.31 -1.00 9.58
C ASN A 12 8.56 -1.22 10.45
N GLY A 13 9.33 -0.15 10.67
CA GLY A 13 10.49 -0.19 11.57
C GLY A 13 10.10 -0.27 13.05
N ALA A 14 11.06 -0.55 13.92
CA ALA A 14 10.86 -0.53 15.36
C ALA A 14 10.31 0.85 15.83
N GLY A 15 9.26 0.83 16.66
CA GLY A 15 8.58 2.04 17.17
C GLY A 15 7.31 2.45 16.41
N TRP A 16 6.91 1.70 15.39
CA TRP A 16 5.69 1.96 14.62
C TRP A 16 4.64 0.88 14.87
N THR A 17 3.41 1.30 15.19
CA THR A 17 2.25 0.40 15.36
C THR A 17 1.23 0.69 14.25
N PRO A 18 0.76 -0.33 13.52
CA PRO A 18 1.15 -1.75 13.62
C PRO A 18 2.56 -2.00 13.03
N GLY A 19 3.27 -3.01 13.54
CA GLY A 19 4.62 -3.36 13.04
C GLY A 19 4.65 -3.89 11.60
N GLN A 20 3.49 -4.29 11.07
CA GLN A 20 3.27 -4.63 9.67
C GLN A 20 1.85 -4.24 9.27
N HIS A 21 1.65 -3.86 8.01
CA HIS A 21 0.34 -3.56 7.43
C HIS A 21 0.36 -3.87 5.92
N HIS A 22 -0.77 -3.62 5.25
CA HIS A 22 -0.90 -3.75 3.81
C HIS A 22 -1.27 -2.40 3.19
N ALA A 23 -0.70 -2.11 2.03
CA ALA A 23 -0.94 -0.90 1.28
C ALA A 23 -1.32 -1.23 -0.16
N VAL A 24 -2.20 -0.40 -0.73
CA VAL A 24 -2.53 -0.38 -2.16
C VAL A 24 -1.87 0.84 -2.76
N GLU A 25 -1.05 0.64 -3.78
CA GLU A 25 -0.28 1.70 -4.41
C GLU A 25 -0.51 1.73 -5.91
N GLU A 26 -0.47 2.90 -6.51
CA GLU A 26 -0.52 3.00 -7.98
C GLU A 26 0.77 2.45 -8.61
N GLU A 27 0.60 1.54 -9.58
CA GLU A 27 1.71 0.93 -10.31
C GLU A 27 2.52 2.03 -11.03
N GLY A 28 3.84 2.01 -10.87
CA GLY A 28 4.76 2.94 -11.53
C GLY A 28 4.98 4.28 -10.82
N THR A 29 4.05 4.74 -9.97
CA THR A 29 4.23 5.96 -9.16
C THR A 29 4.46 5.67 -7.69
N HIS A 30 4.10 4.46 -7.22
CA HIS A 30 4.11 4.06 -5.82
C HIS A 30 3.28 4.99 -4.92
N LYS A 31 2.29 5.68 -5.51
CA LYS A 31 1.40 6.55 -4.75
C LYS A 31 0.47 5.69 -3.90
N LEU A 32 0.49 5.86 -2.58
CA LEU A 32 -0.43 5.21 -1.67
C LEU A 32 -1.87 5.65 -1.96
N LEU A 33 -2.75 4.68 -2.17
CA LEU A 33 -4.18 4.87 -2.40
C LEU A 33 -5.02 4.41 -1.21
N PHE A 34 -4.58 3.35 -0.54
CA PHE A 34 -5.28 2.76 0.59
C PHE A 34 -4.31 2.01 1.52
N GLU A 35 -4.56 2.03 2.82
CA GLU A 35 -3.76 1.35 3.85
C GLU A 35 -4.71 0.59 4.79
N CYS A 36 -4.34 -0.62 5.17
CA CYS A 36 -5.18 -1.51 5.98
C CYS A 36 -4.33 -2.57 6.70
N GLU A 37 -4.92 -3.29 7.64
CA GLU A 37 -4.18 -4.28 8.43
C GLU A 37 -3.98 -5.57 7.64
N THR A 38 -4.99 -5.99 6.86
CA THR A 38 -4.98 -7.28 6.17
C THR A 38 -4.90 -7.15 4.66
N GLN A 39 -4.25 -8.12 4.02
CA GLN A 39 -4.20 -8.22 2.56
C GLN A 39 -5.59 -8.35 1.94
N LYS A 40 -6.53 -8.99 2.66
CA LYS A 40 -7.89 -9.17 2.20
C LYS A 40 -8.59 -7.82 2.03
N GLU A 41 -8.46 -6.93 3.01
CA GLU A 41 -9.04 -5.58 2.93
C GLU A 41 -8.46 -4.77 1.76
N ALA A 42 -7.16 -4.87 1.52
CA ALA A 42 -6.51 -4.23 0.37
C ALA A 42 -7.07 -4.74 -0.97
N ILE A 43 -7.26 -6.06 -1.08
CA ILE A 43 -7.84 -6.69 -2.28
C ILE A 43 -9.30 -6.28 -2.45
N ASP A 44 -10.11 -6.38 -1.40
CA ASP A 44 -11.54 -6.05 -1.42
C ASP A 44 -11.74 -4.57 -1.83
N TRP A 45 -10.95 -3.66 -1.28
CA TRP A 45 -10.96 -2.24 -1.65
C TRP A 45 -10.63 -2.05 -3.13
N THR A 46 -9.60 -2.74 -3.61
CA THR A 46 -9.15 -2.62 -5.00
C THR A 46 -10.18 -3.15 -6.00
N VAL A 47 -10.80 -4.29 -5.68
CA VAL A 47 -11.90 -4.87 -6.46
C VAL A 47 -13.09 -3.92 -6.50
N LYS A 48 -13.46 -3.33 -5.35
CA LYS A 48 -14.55 -2.35 -5.25
C LYS A 48 -14.29 -1.10 -6.11
N CYS A 49 -13.04 -0.69 -6.24
CA CYS A 49 -12.63 0.43 -7.09
C CYS A 49 -12.54 0.09 -8.59
N GLY A 50 -12.67 -1.19 -8.98
CA GLY A 50 -12.57 -1.61 -10.38
C GLY A 50 -11.14 -1.50 -10.95
N PHE A 51 -10.12 -1.54 -10.09
CA PHE A 51 -8.72 -1.48 -10.48
C PHE A 51 -8.16 -2.88 -10.77
N SER A 52 -7.11 -2.93 -11.58
CA SER A 52 -6.37 -4.16 -11.83
C SER A 52 -5.33 -4.37 -10.73
N ILE A 53 -5.35 -5.53 -10.07
CA ILE A 53 -4.48 -5.86 -8.93
C ILE A 53 -3.23 -6.61 -9.39
N ASN A 54 -2.07 -6.17 -8.91
CA ASN A 54 -0.87 -6.98 -8.76
C ASN A 54 -0.59 -7.20 -7.27
N VAL A 55 -0.42 -8.45 -6.84
CA VAL A 55 -0.10 -8.76 -5.43
C VAL A 55 1.40 -9.00 -5.31
N HIS A 56 2.09 -8.19 -4.51
CA HIS A 56 3.52 -8.35 -4.21
C HIS A 56 3.72 -8.99 -2.83
N ARG A 57 4.75 -9.83 -2.70
CA ARG A 57 4.97 -10.61 -1.46
C ARG A 57 5.40 -9.77 -0.26
N GLU A 58 6.30 -8.79 -0.43
CA GLU A 58 6.79 -7.99 0.69
C GLU A 58 7.55 -6.74 0.22
N ARG A 59 7.41 -5.63 0.96
CA ARG A 59 8.34 -4.50 0.90
C ARG A 59 8.71 -4.00 2.30
N ASN A 60 9.93 -3.48 2.42
CA ASN A 60 10.34 -2.71 3.59
C ASN A 60 9.89 -1.26 3.44
N ARG A 61 9.35 -0.68 4.52
CA ARG A 61 9.08 0.75 4.58
C ARG A 61 10.39 1.53 4.44
N LYS A 62 10.42 2.52 3.54
CA LYS A 62 11.57 3.40 3.35
C LYS A 62 11.55 4.53 4.39
N PRO A 63 12.68 5.15 4.77
CA PRO A 63 12.69 6.29 5.69
C PRO A 63 11.90 7.51 5.19
N THR A 64 11.72 7.62 3.87
CA THR A 64 10.89 8.63 3.21
C THR A 64 9.40 8.38 3.38
N ASP A 65 9.03 7.25 3.97
CA ASP A 65 7.65 6.81 4.11
C ASP A 65 7.02 7.41 5.39
N LYS A 66 6.29 8.52 5.27
CA LYS A 66 5.71 9.27 6.41
C LYS A 66 4.23 8.99 6.63
N HIS A 67 3.85 8.62 7.85
CA HIS A 67 2.46 8.43 8.28
C HIS A 67 1.55 9.58 7.83
N GLY A 68 0.50 9.26 7.06
CA GLY A 68 -0.52 10.22 6.64
C GLY A 68 -0.14 11.23 5.55
N GLN A 69 1.12 11.35 5.10
CA GLN A 69 1.49 12.21 3.96
C GLN A 69 2.80 11.75 3.31
N PHE A 70 2.69 11.16 2.11
CA PHE A 70 3.85 10.76 1.33
C PHE A 70 3.95 11.63 0.07
N ARG A 71 4.87 12.58 0.13
CA ARG A 71 5.18 13.66 -0.84
C ARG A 71 4.12 14.76 -0.95
N GLY A 72 4.20 15.73 -0.04
CA GLY A 72 3.93 17.12 -0.39
C GLY A 72 5.27 17.80 -0.71
N ASN A 73 5.46 18.16 -1.98
CA ASN A 73 6.57 18.89 -2.62
C ASN A 73 7.97 18.82 -1.99
#